data_AF-A0A7G2JZN6-F1
#
_entry.id   AF-A0A7G2JZN6-F1
#
_cell.length_a   1.000
_cell.length_b   1.000
_cell.length_c   1.000
_cell.angle_alpha   90.00
_cell.angle_beta   90.00
_cell.angle_gamma   90.00
#
_symmetry.space_group_name_H-M   'P 1'
#
loop_
_entity.id
_entity.type
_entity.pdbx_description
1 polymer ?
#
loop_
_entity_poly.entity_id
_entity_poly.type
_entity_poly.pdbx_seq_one_letter_code
_entity_poly.pdbx_strand_id
1 'polypeptide(L)' 'MQGLLNNNVQVDLLGGSLMIEWNGVGHPLYMTGEATHIYDGFITL' A
#
# COMPACT_ATOMS: atom_id res chain seq x y z
N MET A 1 15.98 17.45 -9.79
CA MET A 1 14.70 18.01 -9.31
C MET A 1 13.74 16.85 -9.12
N GLN A 2 13.56 16.39 -7.89
CA GLN A 2 12.54 15.38 -7.56
C GLN A 2 11.22 16.13 -7.53
N GLY A 3 10.58 16.22 -8.70
CA GLY A 3 9.32 16.91 -8.88
C GLY A 3 8.29 16.35 -7.91
N LEU A 4 7.51 17.25 -7.31
CA LEU A 4 6.36 16.99 -6.44
C LEU A 4 5.75 15.63 -6.77
N LEU A 5 5.93 14.65 -5.89
CA LEU A 5 5.27 13.35 -6.00
C LEU A 5 3.78 13.66 -6.15
N ASN A 6 3.21 13.23 -7.27
CA ASN A 6 1.80 13.44 -7.55
C ASN A 6 0.97 12.85 -6.39
N ASN A 7 -0.25 13.31 -6.16
CA ASN A 7 -1.05 12.82 -5.03
C ASN A 7 -1.37 11.31 -5.12
N ASN A 8 -1.07 10.68 -6.27
CA ASN A 8 -1.15 9.25 -6.50
C ASN A 8 0.21 8.77 -7.05
N VAL A 9 0.83 7.80 -6.37
CA VAL A 9 2.12 7.23 -6.74
C VAL A 9 2.11 5.71 -6.67
N GLN A 10 2.76 5.08 -7.65
CA GLN A 10 3.10 3.66 -7.59
C GLN A 10 4.42 3.48 -6.85
N VAL A 11 4.45 2.55 -5.90
CA VAL A 11 5.63 2.16 -5.13
C VAL A 11 5.95 0.71 -5.44
N ASP A 12 7.11 0.47 -6.05
CA ASP A 12 7.59 -0.88 -6.33
C ASP A 12 8.40 -1.42 -5.15
N LEU A 13 7.98 -2.58 -4.63
CA LEU A 13 8.58 -3.32 -3.53
C LEU A 13 9.08 -4.68 -4.03
N LEU A 14 9.89 -5.36 -3.21
CA LEU A 14 10.40 -6.69 -3.57
C LEU A 14 9.29 -7.73 -3.80
N GLY A 15 8.12 -7.55 -3.18
CA GLY A 15 6.99 -8.49 -3.24
C GLY A 15 5.84 -8.07 -4.15
N GLY A 16 5.97 -6.97 -4.89
CA GLY A 16 4.91 -6.42 -5.74
C GLY A 16 4.87 -4.90 -5.70
N SER A 17 3.79 -4.33 -6.22
CA SER A 17 3.60 -2.87 -6.28
C SER A 17 2.39 -2.46 -5.46
N LEU A 18 2.49 -1.29 -4.82
CA LEU A 18 1.40 -0.64 -4.10
C LEU A 18 1.08 0.70 -4.74
N MET A 19 -0.21 1.03 -4.76
CA MET A 19 -0.69 2.36 -5.10
C MET A 19 -0.91 3.15 -3.82
N ILE A 20 -0.25 4.30 -3.71
CA ILE A 20 -0.35 5.21 -2.57
C ILE A 20 -1.06 6.48 -3.01
N GLU A 21 -2.10 6.87 -2.27
CA GLU A 21 -2.88 8.07 -2.55
C GLU A 21 -2.92 8.97 -1.32
N TRP A 22 -2.41 10.19 -1.46
CA TRP A 22 -2.38 11.16 -0.39
C TRP A 22 -2.52 12.59 -0.91
N ASN A 23 -3.55 13.30 -0.44
CA ASN A 23 -3.82 14.70 -0.79
C ASN A 23 -3.13 15.71 0.13
N GLY A 24 -2.09 15.29 0.85
CA GLY A 24 -1.32 16.14 1.76
C GLY A 24 -1.96 16.30 3.15
N VAL A 25 -1.44 17.25 3.93
CA VAL A 25 -1.78 17.44 5.34
C VAL A 25 -3.29 17.66 5.53
N GLY A 26 -3.86 17.01 6.56
CA GLY A 26 -5.30 17.06 6.85
C GLY A 26 -6.15 16.04 6.10
N HIS A 27 -5.55 15.31 5.15
CA HIS A 27 -6.22 14.22 4.43
C HIS A 27 -5.65 12.85 4.84
N PRO A 28 -6.50 11.81 4.91
CA PRO A 28 -6.02 10.45 5.12
C PRO A 28 -5.16 9.97 3.95
N LEU A 29 -4.23 9.07 4.25
CA LEU A 29 -3.41 8.36 3.28
C LEU A 29 -4.05 6.99 3.01
N TYR A 30 -4.22 6.65 1.74
CA TYR A 30 -4.75 5.36 1.31
C TYR A 30 -3.65 4.53 0.64
N MET A 31 -3.75 3.22 0.83
CA MET A 31 -2.85 2.23 0.23
C MET A 31 -3.68 1.11 -0.37
N THR A 32 -3.47 0.83 -1.65
CA THR A 32 -4.18 -0.21 -2.38
C THR A 32 -3.18 -1.21 -2.95
N GLY A 33 -3.46 -2.50 -2.75
CA GLY A 33 -2.65 -3.61 -3.22
C GLY A 33 -3.36 -4.95 -3.08
N GLU A 34 -2.79 -5.98 -3.67
CA GLU A 34 -3.33 -7.33 -3.66
C GLU A 34 -3.27 -7.96 -2.27
N ALA A 35 -4.26 -8.79 -1.94
CA ALA A 35 -4.30 -9.57 -0.71
C ALA A 35 -4.74 -11.00 -1.01
N THR A 36 -3.97 -11.98 -0.54
CA THR A 36 -4.21 -13.41 -0.81
C THR A 36 -4.34 -14.17 0.49
N HIS A 37 -5.49 -14.80 0.70
CA HIS A 37 -5.67 -15.80 1.76
C HIS A 37 -4.98 -17.10 1.35
N ILE A 38 -4.22 -17.71 2.26
CA ILE A 38 -3.42 -18.91 1.95
C ILE A 38 -4.04 -20.16 2.58
N TYR A 39 -4.36 -20.13 3.87
CA TYR A 39 -4.97 -21.27 4.56
C TYR A 39 -5.62 -20.84 5.88
N ASP A 40 -6.50 -21.69 6.40
CA ASP A 40 -7.03 -21.61 7.75
C ASP A 40 -6.38 -22.67 8.65
N GLY A 41 -6.13 -22.33 9.92
CA GLY A 41 -5.44 -23.22 10.87
C GLY A 41 -5.95 -23.10 12.30
N PHE A 42 -5.65 -24.12 13.10
CA PHE A 42 -5.96 -24.18 14.53
C PHE A 42 -4.71 -24.61 15.32
N ILE A 43 -4.45 -23.97 16.46
CA ILE A 43 -3.35 -24.29 17.36
C ILE A 43 -3.88 -24.47 18.79
N THR A 44 -3.41 -25.50 19.49
CA THR A 44 -3.70 -25.71 20.91
C THR A 44 -2.61 -25.04 21.74
N LEU A 45 -3.01 -24.22 22.71
CA LEU A 45 -2.12 -23.50 23.64
C LEU A 45 -1.55 -24.42 24.73
#